data_AF-A0AAV5TH50-F1
#
_entry.id   AF-A0AAV5TH50-F1
#
_cell.length_a   1.000
_cell.length_b   1.000
_cell.length_c   1.000
_cell.angle_alpha   90.00
_cell.angle_beta   90.00
_cell.angle_gamma   90.00
#
_symmetry.space_group_name_H-M   'P 1'
#
loop_
_entity.id
_entity.type
_entity.pdbx_description
1 polymer ?
#
loop_
_entity_poly.entity_id
_entity_poly.type
_entity_poly.pdbx_seq_one_letter_code
_entity_poly.pdbx_strand_id
1 'polypeptide(L)'
;FSSPLRSIETPSASEEQPHTRKRIVIPSCPEPCKVCGGESTGHHYEVSSCNGCKSFFRRTLLDKRTFQCPFGNECLIPKQMHKHQKR
;
A
#
# COMPACT_ATOMS: atom_id res chain seq x y z
N PHE A 1 0.81 -0.75 44.23
CA PHE A 1 -0.08 0.34 43.80
C PHE A 1 0.57 1.07 42.64
N SER A 2 -0.10 1.00 41.49
CA SER A 2 0.05 1.78 40.25
C SER A 2 1.42 2.29 39.82
N SER A 3 2.01 1.61 38.83
CA SER A 3 2.82 2.28 37.81
C SER A 3 1.87 2.85 36.74
N PRO A 4 2.00 4.12 36.33
CA PRO A 4 1.10 4.73 35.36
C PRO A 4 1.35 4.18 33.94
N LEU A 5 0.26 3.93 33.22
CA LEU A 5 0.27 3.58 31.80
C LEU A 5 0.97 4.68 31.01
N ARG A 6 2.05 4.31 30.30
CA ARG A 6 2.65 5.14 29.27
C ARG A 6 1.67 5.18 28.09
N SER A 7 1.00 6.32 27.93
CA SER A 7 0.17 6.64 26.78
C SER A 7 0.98 6.41 25.51
N ILE A 8 0.54 5.45 24.70
CA ILE A 8 0.99 5.31 23.32
C ILE A 8 0.32 6.47 22.60
N GLU A 9 1.09 7.54 22.39
CA GLU A 9 0.72 8.62 21.49
C GLU A 9 0.47 8.01 20.11
N THR A 10 -0.80 7.98 19.72
CA THR A 10 -1.20 7.78 18.34
C THR A 10 -0.67 8.97 17.53
N PRO A 11 0.22 8.77 16.54
CA PRO A 11 0.41 9.79 15.53
C PRO A 11 -0.86 9.82 14.68
N SER A 12 -1.67 10.84 14.99
CA SER A 12 -2.63 11.54 14.14
C SER A 12 -2.74 10.98 12.72
N ALA A 13 -3.84 10.26 12.49
CA ALA A 13 -4.43 10.13 11.16
C ALA A 13 -4.89 11.53 10.70
N SER A 14 -3.99 12.35 10.19
CA SER A 14 -4.28 13.61 9.48
C SER A 14 -3.00 14.21 8.92
N GLU A 15 -2.70 13.91 7.66
CA GLU A 15 -2.18 14.93 6.76
C GLU A 15 -2.86 14.70 5.40
N GLU A 16 -4.15 15.00 5.36
CA GLU A 16 -4.91 15.04 4.12
C GLU A 16 -4.47 16.28 3.33
N GLN A 17 -3.63 16.11 2.31
CA GLN A 17 -3.34 17.19 1.36
C GLN A 17 -4.35 17.19 0.20
N PRO A 18 -5.00 18.33 -0.09
CA PRO A 18 -6.07 18.44 -1.07
C PRO A 18 -5.48 18.61 -2.48
N HIS A 19 -5.29 17.52 -3.23
CA HIS A 19 -4.83 17.64 -4.62
C HIS A 19 -6.01 17.81 -5.58
N THR A 20 -6.38 19.08 -5.76
CA THR A 20 -7.28 19.56 -6.83
C THR A 20 -6.91 18.96 -8.19
N ARG A 21 -7.93 18.68 -9.01
CA ARG A 21 -7.82 18.17 -10.38
C ARG A 21 -7.03 19.15 -11.27
N LYS A 22 -5.71 18.99 -11.31
CA LYS A 22 -4.83 19.52 -12.35
C LYS A 22 -3.90 18.37 -12.71
N ARG A 23 -3.85 17.99 -14.00
CA ARG A 23 -2.94 16.95 -14.50
C ARG A 23 -1.52 17.51 -14.50
N ILE A 24 -0.99 17.74 -13.31
CA ILE A 24 0.41 18.05 -13.07
C ILE A 24 1.10 16.70 -13.15
N VAL A 25 2.01 16.55 -14.11
CA VAL A 25 2.94 15.41 -14.13
C VAL A 25 3.89 15.66 -12.97
N ILE A 26 3.47 15.26 -11.77
CA ILE A 26 4.32 15.22 -10.59
C ILE A 26 5.41 14.21 -10.95
N PRO A 27 6.70 14.58 -10.85
CA PRO A 27 7.77 13.61 -11.08
C PRO A 27 7.51 12.42 -10.16
N SER A 28 7.42 11.25 -10.78
CA SER A 28 7.38 9.93 -10.15
C SER A 28 8.15 9.95 -8.84
N CYS A 29 7.54 9.49 -7.75
CA CYS A 29 8.26 9.36 -6.49
C CYS A 29 9.51 8.52 -6.76
N PRO A 30 10.72 9.01 -6.39
CA PRO A 30 11.96 8.36 -6.77
C PRO A 30 12.12 6.97 -6.15
N GLU A 31 11.36 6.68 -5.09
CA GLU A 31 11.35 5.38 -4.45
C GLU A 31 10.39 4.40 -5.15
N PRO A 32 10.86 3.20 -5.55
CA PRO A 32 10.00 2.18 -6.14
C PRO A 32 8.97 1.66 -5.14
N CYS A 33 7.88 1.08 -5.65
CA CYS A 33 6.87 0.42 -4.82
C CYS A 33 7.54 -0.62 -3.90
N LYS A 34 7.40 -0.48 -2.59
CA LYS A 34 8.03 -1.41 -1.62
C LYS A 34 7.44 -2.82 -1.65
N VAL A 35 6.27 -3.00 -2.29
CA VAL A 35 5.58 -4.30 -2.38
C VAL A 35 6.01 -5.09 -3.62
N CYS A 36 5.96 -4.48 -4.81
CA CYS A 36 6.27 -5.16 -6.06
C CYS A 36 7.52 -4.63 -6.79
N GLY A 37 8.11 -3.52 -6.34
CA GLY A 37 9.26 -2.90 -6.99
C GLY A 37 8.94 -2.15 -8.31
N GLY A 38 7.67 -1.99 -8.65
CA GLY A 38 7.23 -1.21 -9.81
C GLY A 38 7.25 0.31 -9.58
N GLU A 39 6.87 1.07 -10.60
CA GLU A 39 6.75 2.53 -10.51
C GLU A 39 5.70 2.92 -9.46
N SER A 40 6.13 3.69 -8.46
CA SER A 40 5.26 4.18 -7.41
C SER A 40 4.55 5.44 -7.88
N THR A 41 3.31 5.62 -7.43
CA THR A 41 2.52 6.82 -7.73
C THR A 41 2.49 7.80 -6.56
N GLY A 42 3.16 7.46 -5.47
CA GLY A 42 3.05 8.15 -4.19
C GLY A 42 3.23 7.22 -3.00
N HIS A 43 3.18 7.83 -1.82
CA HIS A 43 2.97 7.11 -0.57
C HIS A 43 1.48 6.81 -0.42
N HIS A 44 1.13 5.53 -0.31
CA HIS A 44 -0.23 5.11 0.06
C HIS A 44 -0.10 4.23 1.29
N TYR A 45 -0.85 4.54 2.36
CA TYR A 45 -0.73 3.85 3.64
C TYR A 45 0.70 3.91 4.20
N GLU A 46 1.29 5.12 4.19
CA GLU A 46 2.61 5.44 4.75
C GLU A 46 3.81 4.77 4.03
N VAL A 47 3.56 4.01 2.95
CA VAL A 47 4.61 3.33 2.18
C VAL A 47 4.55 3.71 0.70
N SER A 48 5.72 3.84 0.06
CA SER A 48 5.80 4.03 -1.39
C SER A 48 5.18 2.82 -2.08
N SER A 49 4.09 3.05 -2.83
CA SER A 49 3.37 1.96 -3.49
C SER A 49 2.78 2.38 -4.83
N CYS A 50 2.58 1.40 -5.70
CA CYS A 50 1.92 1.60 -6.99
C CYS A 50 0.39 1.51 -6.85
N ASN A 51 -0.35 1.99 -7.86
CA ASN A 51 -1.82 1.94 -7.86
C ASN A 51 -2.39 0.50 -7.73
N GLY A 52 -1.67 -0.50 -8.22
CA GLY A 52 -2.04 -1.92 -8.11
C GLY A 52 -2.00 -2.40 -6.66
N CYS A 53 -0.86 -2.23 -6.00
CA CYS A 53 -0.67 -2.63 -4.60
C CYS A 53 -1.57 -1.84 -3.64
N LYS A 54 -1.74 -0.54 -3.88
CA LYS A 54 -2.72 0.30 -3.17
C LYS A 54 -4.12 -0.30 -3.22
N SER A 55 -4.60 -0.62 -4.43
CA SER A 55 -5.95 -1.12 -4.64
C SER A 55 -6.14 -2.52 -4.07
N PHE A 56 -5.11 -3.37 -4.18
CA PHE A 56 -5.11 -4.71 -3.60
C PHE A 56 -5.23 -4.64 -2.08
N PHE A 57 -4.37 -3.86 -1.42
CA PHE A 57 -4.39 -3.71 0.04
C PHE A 57 -5.73 -3.20 0.56
N ARG A 58 -6.30 -2.16 -0.08
CA ARG A 58 -7.62 -1.62 0.28
C ARG A 58 -8.71 -2.70 0.22
N ARG A 59 -8.76 -3.49 -0.84
CA ARG A 59 -9.79 -4.55 -1.00
C ARG A 59 -9.60 -5.64 0.03
N THR A 60 -8.36 -6.06 0.29
CA THR A 60 -8.07 -7.09 1.30
C THR A 60 -8.57 -6.69 2.67
N LEU A 61 -8.35 -5.43 3.09
CA LEU A 61 -8.80 -4.93 4.38
C LEU A 61 -10.33 -4.83 4.47
N LEU A 62 -10.98 -4.27 3.46
CA LEU A 62 -12.43 -4.06 3.46
C LEU A 62 -13.21 -5.39 3.40
N ASP A 63 -12.76 -6.32 2.54
CA ASP A 63 -13.42 -7.61 2.36
C ASP A 63 -12.94 -8.67 3.37
N LYS A 64 -11.96 -8.34 4.24
CA LYS A 64 -11.30 -9.27 5.17
C LYS A 64 -10.86 -10.58 4.48
N ARG A 65 -10.29 -10.46 3.27
CA ARG A 65 -9.91 -11.63 2.46
C ARG A 65 -8.80 -12.42 3.14
N THR A 66 -9.00 -13.73 3.28
CA THR A 66 -7.94 -14.68 3.62
C THR A 66 -7.34 -15.23 2.33
N PHE A 67 -6.02 -15.08 2.17
CA PHE A 67 -5.30 -15.68 1.05
C PHE A 67 -4.57 -16.92 1.55
N GLN A 68 -4.75 -18.04 0.85
CA GLN A 68 -3.98 -19.24 1.08
C GLN A 68 -3.12 -19.50 -0.15
N CYS A 69 -1.80 -19.51 0.01
CA CYS A 69 -0.92 -19.81 -1.10
C CYS A 69 -0.94 -21.33 -1.38
N PRO A 70 -1.28 -21.77 -2.61
CA PRO A 70 -1.23 -23.18 -2.96
C PRO A 70 0.20 -23.72 -3.09
N PHE A 71 1.21 -22.85 -3.13
CA PHE A 71 2.62 -23.20 -3.38
C PHE A 71 3.56 -22.87 -2.20
N GLY A 72 3.05 -22.84 -0.97
CA GLY A 72 3.91 -22.73 0.23
C GLY A 72 4.27 -21.31 0.69
N ASN A 73 3.60 -20.28 0.17
CA ASN A 73 3.79 -18.86 0.53
C ASN A 73 5.15 -18.24 0.12
N GLU A 74 5.98 -18.94 -0.65
CA GLU A 74 7.27 -18.43 -1.15
C GLU A 74 7.14 -17.78 -2.54
N CYS A 75 6.07 -17.00 -2.75
CA CYS A 75 5.80 -16.38 -4.05
C CYS A 75 6.61 -15.10 -4.25
N LEU A 76 7.37 -15.03 -5.33
CA LEU A 76 7.99 -13.78 -5.79
C LEU A 76 6.93 -12.88 -6.44
N ILE A 77 6.86 -11.62 -6.04
CA ILE A 77 5.95 -10.62 -6.62
C ILE A 77 6.71 -9.84 -7.70
N PRO A 78 6.50 -10.12 -9.00
CA PRO A 78 7.21 -9.41 -10.06
C PRO A 78 6.70 -7.96 -10.21
N LYS A 79 7.57 -7.10 -10.73
CA LYS A 79 7.35 -5.65 -10.91
C LYS A 79 6.14 -5.30 -11.79
N GLN A 80 5.66 -6.25 -12.59
CA GLN A 80 4.59 -6.07 -13.57
C GLN A 80 3.68 -7.31 -13.60
N MET A 81 2.73 -7.41 -12.67
CA MET A 81 1.62 -8.37 -12.79
C MET A 81 0.46 -7.72 -13.55
N HIS A 82 0.68 -7.39 -14.83
CA HIS A 82 -0.42 -6.94 -15.69
C HIS A 82 -1.16 -8.16 -16.19
N LYS A 83 -2.46 -8.22 -15.87
CA LYS A 83 -3.45 -9.19 -16.35
C LYS A 83 -3.43 -10.52 -15.61
N HIS A 84 -4.33 -10.60 -14.63
CA HIS A 84 -5.44 -11.54 -14.65
C HIS A 84 -5.31 -12.61 -15.75
N GLN A 85 -4.68 -13.75 -15.42
CA GLN A 85 -4.91 -14.98 -16.16
C GLN A 85 -6.33 -15.39 -15.79
N LYS A 86 -7.30 -14.99 -16.65
CA LYS A 86 -8.69 -15.44 -16.56
C LYS A 86 -8.62 -16.94 -16.76
N ARG A 87 -9.00 -17.70 -15.72
CA ARG A 87 -9.66 -18.98 -15.96
C ARG A 87 -11.09 -18.68 -16.36
#